data_AF-A0A258Z1R3-F1
#
_entry.id   AF-A0A258Z1R3-F1
#
_cell.length_a   1.000
_cell.length_b   1.000
_cell.length_c   1.000
_cell.angle_alpha   90.00
_cell.angle_beta   90.00
_cell.angle_gamma   90.00
#
_symmetry.space_group_name_H-M   'P 1'
#
loop_
_entity.id
_entity.type
_entity.pdbx_description
1 polymer ?
#
loop_
_entity_poly.entity_id
_entity_poly.type
_entity_poly.pdbx_seq_one_letter_code
_entity_poly.pdbx_strand_id
1 'polypeptide(L)'
;DKDGMPGIKLNPVEGGTACQFMTPEGCGVYEDRPTACRYYPVALLTMRRSDEYVDRSAYALVRESHCLGHFEDKTQTIEQYRAEQGVVEYDQKAHAWRQLVVKRKSAGPTIGKPSPVSNQLFFMASYDMDRFRAFVMSPSFNDTYDIPVEIMATLIADDEALLDFGLNFLRHALFGEDFVKQHPGAYDKRVARRRALAEQDQAAELEQKMVREDDKYSGEH
;
A
#
# COMPACT_ATOMS: atom_id res chain seq x y z
N ASP A 1 4.20 -6.53 10.99
CA ASP A 1 3.41 -7.77 10.96
C ASP A 1 4.12 -8.91 10.26
N LYS A 2 3.73 -10.15 10.60
CA LYS A 2 4.27 -11.41 10.06
C LYS A 2 4.28 -11.49 8.52
N ASP A 3 3.41 -10.73 7.86
CA ASP A 3 3.23 -10.76 6.40
C ASP A 3 4.15 -9.80 5.64
N GLY A 4 4.99 -9.01 6.35
CA GLY A 4 5.97 -8.09 5.74
C GLY A 4 5.36 -7.01 4.84
N MET A 5 4.05 -6.76 4.97
CA MET A 5 3.34 -5.71 4.25
C MET A 5 3.60 -4.36 4.91
N PRO A 6 3.95 -3.32 4.14
CA PRO A 6 4.02 -1.98 4.69
C PRO A 6 2.60 -1.44 4.92
N GLY A 7 2.44 -0.65 5.98
CA GLY A 7 1.16 -0.05 6.36
C GLY A 7 1.38 1.04 7.40
N ILE A 8 0.36 1.87 7.58
CA ILE A 8 0.33 2.88 8.63
C ILE A 8 -0.49 2.36 9.80
N LYS A 9 0.01 2.59 11.03
CA LYS A 9 -0.78 2.42 12.24
C LYS A 9 -0.72 3.70 13.06
N LEU A 10 -1.79 3.96 13.80
CA LEU A 10 -1.77 4.93 14.89
C LEU A 10 -0.95 4.35 16.04
N ASN A 11 -0.11 5.18 16.65
CA ASN A 11 0.62 4.77 17.84
C ASN A 11 -0.35 4.61 19.02
N PRO A 12 -0.09 3.66 19.93
CA PRO A 12 -0.80 3.59 21.19
C PRO A 12 -0.39 4.76 22.11
N VAL A 13 -1.01 4.85 23.28
CA VAL A 13 -0.54 5.73 24.35
C VAL A 13 0.90 5.39 24.75
N GLU A 14 1.63 6.39 25.23
CA GLU A 14 3.01 6.22 25.70
C GLU A 14 3.08 5.15 26.81
N GLY A 15 4.05 4.24 26.70
CA GLY A 15 4.24 3.16 27.66
C GLY A 15 3.15 2.09 27.70
N GLY A 16 2.18 2.10 26.77
CA GLY A 16 1.04 1.19 26.78
C GLY A 16 0.66 0.63 25.40
N THR A 17 -0.41 -0.16 25.38
CA THR A 17 -0.99 -0.75 24.17
C THR A 17 -2.37 -0.19 23.84
N ALA A 18 -2.92 0.68 24.69
CA ALA A 18 -4.25 1.25 24.52
C ALA A 18 -4.27 2.26 23.36
N CYS A 19 -5.41 2.32 22.68
CA CYS A 19 -5.69 3.35 21.68
C CYS A 19 -5.65 4.74 22.33
N GLN A 20 -5.03 5.73 21.67
CA GLN A 20 -4.96 7.11 22.16
C GLN A 20 -6.33 7.80 22.29
N PHE A 21 -7.35 7.27 21.63
CA PHE A 21 -8.72 7.78 21.65
C PHE A 21 -9.63 7.05 22.64
N MET A 22 -9.07 6.18 23.49
CA MET A 22 -9.81 5.48 24.54
C MET A 22 -9.87 6.35 25.79
N THR A 23 -11.07 6.61 26.31
CA THR A 23 -11.33 7.28 27.59
C THR A 23 -11.86 6.27 28.61
N PRO A 24 -11.95 6.63 29.91
CA PRO A 24 -12.59 5.77 30.92
C PRO A 24 -14.03 5.39 30.55
N GLU A 25 -14.75 6.25 29.82
CA GLU A 25 -16.12 6.04 29.37
C GLU A 25 -16.22 5.19 28.09
N GLY A 26 -15.11 4.98 27.37
CA GLY A 26 -15.07 4.17 26.15
C GLY A 26 -14.30 4.81 24.99
N CYS A 27 -14.54 4.34 23.77
CA CYS A 27 -13.96 4.98 22.58
C CYS A 27 -14.59 6.35 22.38
N GLY A 28 -13.77 7.40 22.27
CA GLY A 28 -14.26 8.77 22.09
C GLY A 28 -14.89 9.11 20.73
N VAL A 29 -15.08 8.11 19.85
CA VAL A 29 -15.67 8.19 18.48
C VAL A 29 -15.51 9.55 17.79
N TYR A 30 -14.47 9.67 16.95
CA TYR A 30 -14.19 10.88 16.19
C TYR A 30 -14.67 10.78 14.74
N GLU A 31 -14.78 11.93 14.07
CA GLU A 31 -15.32 12.05 12.71
C GLU A 31 -14.48 11.29 11.69
N ASP A 32 -13.16 11.54 11.64
CA ASP A 32 -12.23 10.92 10.68
C ASP A 32 -11.68 9.55 11.12
N ARG A 33 -12.50 8.76 11.81
CA ARG A 33 -12.07 7.45 12.29
C ARG A 33 -11.84 6.46 11.14
N PRO A 34 -10.78 5.61 11.22
CA PRO A 34 -10.49 4.61 10.21
C PRO A 34 -11.67 3.66 9.97
N THR A 35 -11.74 3.12 8.74
CA THR A 35 -12.72 2.09 8.36
C THR A 35 -12.82 0.96 9.38
N ALA A 36 -11.68 0.49 9.92
CA ALA A 36 -11.67 -0.55 10.96
C ALA A 36 -12.44 -0.15 12.23
N CYS A 37 -12.32 1.11 12.67
CA CYS A 37 -13.03 1.64 13.83
C CYS A 37 -14.52 1.86 13.54
N ARG A 38 -14.89 2.24 12.32
CA ARG A 38 -16.30 2.35 11.87
C ARG A 38 -17.00 0.99 11.83
N TYR A 39 -16.25 -0.04 11.49
CA TYR A 39 -16.80 -1.37 11.29
C TYR A 39 -17.07 -2.10 12.60
N TYR A 40 -16.20 -1.97 13.61
CA TYR A 40 -16.38 -2.67 14.89
C TYR A 40 -17.78 -2.42 15.49
N PRO A 41 -18.54 -3.47 15.87
CA PRO A 41 -18.13 -4.88 16.01
C PRO A 41 -18.33 -5.76 14.76
N VAL A 42 -18.75 -5.20 13.64
CA VAL A 42 -18.83 -5.90 12.34
C VAL A 42 -17.43 -5.92 11.71
N ALA A 43 -16.96 -7.08 11.26
CA ALA A 43 -15.77 -7.21 10.44
C ALA A 43 -16.15 -7.29 8.96
N LEU A 44 -15.48 -6.50 8.12
CA LEU A 44 -15.53 -6.62 6.66
C LEU A 44 -14.39 -7.53 6.18
N LEU A 45 -14.74 -8.56 5.43
CA LEU A 45 -13.80 -9.46 4.78
C LEU A 45 -13.93 -9.33 3.26
N THR A 46 -12.81 -9.15 2.57
CA THR A 46 -12.73 -9.33 1.12
C THR A 46 -12.19 -10.73 0.86
N MET A 47 -13.01 -11.59 0.25
CA MET A 47 -12.68 -12.98 -0.04
C MET A 47 -12.69 -13.21 -1.54
N ARG A 48 -11.67 -13.90 -2.04
CA ARG A 48 -11.62 -14.40 -3.42
C ARG A 48 -11.43 -15.92 -3.36
N ARG A 49 -12.34 -16.67 -3.98
CA ARG A 49 -12.16 -18.12 -4.11
C ARG A 49 -11.10 -18.41 -5.17
N SER A 50 -10.38 -19.52 -5.02
CA SER A 50 -9.30 -19.89 -5.94
C SER A 50 -9.79 -20.18 -7.36
N ASP A 51 -11.05 -20.59 -7.50
CA ASP A 51 -11.75 -20.89 -8.75
C ASP A 51 -12.42 -19.66 -9.38
N GLU A 52 -12.33 -18.48 -8.76
CA GLU A 52 -12.99 -17.26 -9.21
C GLU A 52 -12.01 -16.10 -9.44
N TYR A 53 -12.37 -15.27 -10.43
CA TYR A 53 -11.66 -14.02 -10.74
C TYR A 53 -12.32 -12.80 -10.07
N VAL A 54 -13.43 -12.99 -9.38
CA VAL A 54 -14.16 -11.96 -8.64
C VAL A 54 -13.96 -12.15 -7.14
N ASP A 55 -13.82 -11.05 -6.43
CA ASP A 55 -13.89 -11.03 -4.97
C ASP A 55 -15.32 -10.75 -4.49
N ARG A 56 -15.57 -11.09 -3.24
CA ARG A 56 -16.85 -10.88 -2.57
C ARG A 56 -16.60 -10.26 -1.20
N SER A 57 -17.52 -9.39 -0.79
CA SER A 57 -17.57 -8.92 0.59
C SER A 57 -18.33 -9.93 1.44
N ALA A 58 -17.72 -10.35 2.54
CA ALA A 58 -18.36 -11.11 3.60
C ALA A 58 -18.28 -10.31 4.89
N TYR A 59 -19.25 -10.50 5.77
CA TYR A 59 -19.32 -9.81 7.05
C TYR A 59 -19.35 -10.85 8.18
N ALA A 60 -18.60 -10.57 9.24
CA ALA A 60 -18.63 -11.37 10.46
C ALA A 60 -18.94 -10.45 11.64
N LEU A 61 -19.76 -10.92 12.58
CA LEU A 61 -20.02 -10.17 13.80
C LEU A 61 -19.05 -10.66 14.88
N VAL A 62 -18.18 -9.77 15.35
CA VAL A 62 -17.35 -10.02 16.53
C VAL A 62 -18.25 -9.90 17.75
N ARG A 63 -18.15 -10.84 18.69
CA ARG A 63 -18.90 -10.80 19.96
C ARG A 63 -17.92 -10.94 21.10
N GLU A 64 -17.82 -9.89 21.90
CA GLU A 64 -16.95 -9.83 23.07
C GLU A 64 -17.79 -9.39 24.27
N SER A 65 -17.46 -9.91 25.46
CA SER A 65 -18.24 -9.65 26.68
C SER A 65 -18.30 -8.16 27.07
N HIS A 66 -17.31 -7.38 26.64
CA HIS A 66 -17.22 -5.95 26.90
C HIS A 66 -17.90 -5.09 25.81
N CYS A 67 -18.34 -5.68 24.69
CA CYS A 67 -19.05 -4.96 23.63
C CYS A 67 -20.54 -4.87 23.98
N LEU A 68 -20.90 -3.85 24.77
CA LEU A 68 -22.28 -3.70 25.29
C LEU A 68 -23.31 -3.34 24.21
N GLY A 69 -22.88 -2.85 23.04
CA GLY A 69 -23.76 -2.49 21.92
C GLY A 69 -24.57 -3.67 21.38
N HIS A 70 -24.16 -4.92 21.62
CA HIS A 70 -24.94 -6.11 21.27
C HIS A 70 -26.23 -6.29 22.10
N PHE A 71 -26.37 -5.56 23.20
CA PHE A 71 -27.53 -5.64 24.09
C PHE A 71 -28.53 -4.48 23.88
N GLU A 72 -28.28 -3.60 22.91
CA GLU A 72 -29.24 -2.56 22.53
C GLU A 72 -30.43 -3.15 21.77
N ASP A 73 -31.61 -2.54 21.93
CA ASP A 73 -32.82 -2.95 21.21
C ASP A 73 -32.77 -2.67 19.70
N LYS A 74 -31.77 -1.89 19.27
CA LYS A 74 -31.61 -1.45 17.89
C LYS A 74 -31.17 -2.61 16.99
N THR A 75 -32.08 -3.02 16.10
CA THR A 75 -31.76 -4.01 15.06
C THR A 75 -31.53 -3.30 13.72
N GLN A 76 -30.50 -3.73 13.00
CA GLN A 76 -30.12 -3.17 11.71
C GLN A 76 -29.64 -4.25 10.74
N THR A 77 -29.83 -4.01 9.43
CA THR A 77 -29.09 -4.75 8.40
C THR A 77 -27.65 -4.24 8.29
N ILE A 78 -26.79 -4.99 7.62
CA ILE A 78 -25.40 -4.57 7.37
C ILE A 78 -25.35 -3.27 6.56
N GLU A 79 -26.25 -3.11 5.59
CA GLU A 79 -26.32 -1.91 4.76
C GLU A 79 -26.72 -0.68 5.58
N GLN A 80 -27.69 -0.84 6.49
CA GLN A 80 -28.09 0.23 7.41
C GLN A 80 -26.94 0.62 8.34
N TYR A 81 -26.25 -0.37 8.91
CA TYR A 81 -25.10 -0.14 9.77
C TYR A 81 -23.97 0.59 9.03
N ARG A 82 -23.66 0.18 7.78
CA ARG A 82 -22.64 0.83 6.95
C ARG A 82 -22.99 2.28 6.61
N ALA A 83 -24.26 2.55 6.30
CA ALA A 83 -24.74 3.90 6.05
C ALA A 83 -24.62 4.78 7.31
N GLU A 84 -25.07 4.27 8.47
CA GLU A 84 -25.00 4.98 9.74
C GLU A 84 -23.56 5.27 10.19
N GLN A 85 -22.65 4.31 9.99
CA GLN A 85 -21.24 4.48 10.33
C GLN A 85 -20.47 5.34 9.33
N GLY A 86 -21.11 5.79 8.25
CA GLY A 86 -20.51 6.63 7.22
C GLY A 86 -19.37 5.94 6.48
N VAL A 87 -19.44 4.61 6.30
CA VAL A 87 -18.31 3.83 5.75
C VAL A 87 -18.44 3.54 4.24
N VAL A 88 -19.59 3.83 3.65
CA VAL A 88 -19.94 3.44 2.27
C VAL A 88 -18.94 4.00 1.25
N GLU A 89 -18.62 5.28 1.32
CA GLU A 89 -17.66 5.91 0.41
C GLU A 89 -16.23 5.39 0.61
N TYR A 90 -15.80 5.25 1.87
CA TYR A 90 -14.49 4.68 2.19
C TYR A 90 -14.35 3.25 1.68
N ASP A 91 -15.40 2.44 1.76
CA ASP A 91 -15.40 1.07 1.24
C ASP A 91 -15.21 1.03 -0.27
N GLN A 92 -15.85 1.95 -0.99
CA GLN A 92 -15.75 2.08 -2.44
C GLN A 92 -14.31 2.42 -2.83
N LYS A 93 -13.72 3.46 -2.23
CA LYS A 93 -12.33 3.87 -2.50
C LYS A 93 -11.32 2.80 -2.07
N ALA A 94 -11.51 2.18 -0.91
CA ALA A 94 -10.61 1.14 -0.40
C ALA A 94 -10.77 -0.23 -1.08
N HIS A 95 -11.77 -0.42 -1.94
CA HIS A 95 -12.04 -1.71 -2.57
C HIS A 95 -10.86 -2.19 -3.44
N ALA A 96 -10.37 -1.31 -4.32
CA ALA A 96 -9.24 -1.61 -5.19
C ALA A 96 -7.96 -1.94 -4.40
N TRP A 97 -7.77 -1.27 -3.25
CA TRP A 97 -6.68 -1.58 -2.33
C TRP A 97 -6.84 -2.98 -1.72
N ARG A 98 -8.04 -3.34 -1.23
CA ARG A 98 -8.30 -4.68 -0.67
C ARG A 98 -8.09 -5.78 -1.70
N GLN A 99 -8.47 -5.56 -2.95
CA GLN A 99 -8.21 -6.49 -4.06
C GLN A 99 -6.70 -6.71 -4.27
N LEU A 100 -5.88 -5.66 -4.22
CA LEU A 100 -4.42 -5.77 -4.28
C LEU A 100 -3.87 -6.63 -3.13
N VAL A 101 -4.37 -6.44 -1.90
CA VAL A 101 -3.95 -7.24 -0.74
C VAL A 101 -4.30 -8.70 -0.91
N VAL A 102 -5.54 -9.00 -1.30
CA VAL A 102 -5.99 -10.38 -1.54
C VAL A 102 -5.18 -11.02 -2.67
N LYS A 103 -4.93 -10.28 -3.76
CA LYS A 103 -4.12 -10.75 -4.89
C LYS A 103 -2.69 -11.07 -4.45
N ARG A 104 -2.05 -10.19 -3.68
CA ARG A 104 -0.71 -10.41 -3.13
C ARG A 104 -0.66 -11.64 -2.23
N LYS A 105 -1.63 -11.79 -1.30
CA LYS A 105 -1.71 -12.94 -0.39
C LYS A 105 -2.01 -14.25 -1.11
N SER A 106 -2.74 -14.18 -2.22
CA SER A 106 -3.06 -15.34 -3.07
C SER A 106 -1.96 -15.66 -4.09
N ALA A 107 -0.97 -14.78 -4.24
CA ALA A 107 0.11 -14.99 -5.19
C ALA A 107 1.11 -16.00 -4.62
N GLY A 108 1.53 -16.97 -5.45
CA GLY A 108 2.48 -18.01 -5.03
C GLY A 108 3.81 -17.45 -4.48
N PRO A 109 4.64 -18.28 -3.83
CA PRO A 109 5.81 -17.85 -3.04
C PRO A 109 6.82 -16.95 -3.78
N THR A 110 6.88 -17.04 -5.11
CA THR A 110 7.74 -16.22 -5.96
C THR A 110 7.18 -14.80 -6.20
N ILE A 111 5.86 -14.66 -6.33
CA ILE A 111 5.18 -13.36 -6.60
C ILE A 111 4.74 -12.71 -5.28
N GLY A 112 4.30 -13.51 -4.29
CA GLY A 112 3.80 -13.05 -3.00
C GLY A 112 4.87 -12.49 -2.05
N LYS A 113 6.16 -12.67 -2.36
CA LYS A 113 7.29 -12.11 -1.58
C LYS A 113 7.89 -10.89 -2.31
N PRO A 114 7.29 -9.70 -2.16
CA PRO A 114 7.79 -8.48 -2.81
C PRO A 114 9.20 -8.13 -2.34
N SER A 115 9.99 -7.57 -3.25
CA SER A 115 11.28 -6.97 -2.91
C SER A 115 11.09 -5.73 -2.02
N PRO A 116 12.12 -5.26 -1.29
CA PRO A 116 12.06 -4.00 -0.53
C PRO A 116 11.60 -2.82 -1.39
N VAL A 117 12.05 -2.75 -2.65
CA VAL A 117 11.64 -1.72 -3.61
C VAL A 117 10.15 -1.82 -3.96
N SER A 118 9.63 -3.04 -4.14
CA SER A 118 8.20 -3.26 -4.40
C SER A 118 7.34 -2.83 -3.21
N ASN A 119 7.81 -3.10 -1.98
CA ASN A 119 7.16 -2.62 -0.76
C ASN A 119 7.22 -1.09 -0.63
N GLN A 120 8.33 -0.45 -0.98
CA GLN A 120 8.43 1.01 -1.00
C GLN A 120 7.45 1.62 -2.00
N LEU A 121 7.34 1.05 -3.20
CA LEU A 121 6.35 1.49 -4.18
C LEU A 121 4.92 1.29 -3.68
N PHE A 122 4.62 0.12 -3.10
CA PHE A 122 3.31 -0.15 -2.50
C PHE A 122 2.97 0.87 -1.41
N PHE A 123 3.89 1.14 -0.49
CA PHE A 123 3.69 2.11 0.58
C PHE A 123 3.44 3.51 0.02
N MET A 124 4.31 3.95 -0.90
CA MET A 124 4.23 5.27 -1.52
C MET A 124 2.89 5.49 -2.20
N ALA A 125 2.49 4.58 -3.11
CA ALA A 125 1.25 4.71 -3.86
C ALA A 125 -0.04 4.45 -3.04
N SER A 126 0.06 3.86 -1.84
CA SER A 126 -1.11 3.59 -0.99
C SER A 126 -1.29 4.58 0.16
N TYR A 127 -0.22 5.24 0.61
CA TYR A 127 -0.21 5.97 1.88
C TYR A 127 0.52 7.31 1.87
N ASP A 128 1.36 7.60 0.86
CA ASP A 128 2.19 8.80 0.79
C ASP A 128 1.95 9.49 -0.56
N MET A 129 0.81 10.19 -0.64
CA MET A 129 0.33 10.82 -1.88
C MET A 129 1.27 11.92 -2.38
N ASP A 130 1.89 12.66 -1.47
CA ASP A 130 2.86 13.71 -1.80
C ASP A 130 4.08 13.13 -2.50
N ARG A 131 4.66 12.08 -1.95
CA ARG A 131 5.81 11.42 -2.57
C ARG A 131 5.42 10.69 -3.84
N PHE A 132 4.23 10.09 -3.89
CA PHE A 132 3.74 9.45 -5.10
C PHE A 132 3.51 10.45 -6.23
N ARG A 133 2.99 11.64 -5.92
CA ARG A 133 2.86 12.77 -6.85
C ARG A 133 4.21 13.17 -7.42
N ALA A 134 5.20 13.39 -6.56
CA ALA A 134 6.56 13.70 -6.99
C ALA A 134 7.17 12.59 -7.85
N PHE A 135 6.87 11.32 -7.54
CA PHE A 135 7.32 10.17 -8.33
C PHE A 135 6.71 10.17 -9.75
N VAL A 136 5.39 10.39 -9.87
CA VAL A 136 4.68 10.45 -11.17
C VAL A 136 5.14 11.65 -12.01
N MET A 137 5.49 12.76 -11.37
CA MET A 137 6.05 13.95 -12.05
C MET A 137 7.53 13.80 -12.43
N SER A 138 8.21 12.76 -11.97
CA SER A 138 9.66 12.63 -12.18
C SER A 138 10.00 12.40 -13.67
N PRO A 139 11.15 12.90 -14.15
CA PRO A 139 11.61 12.62 -15.51
C PRO A 139 11.70 11.11 -15.77
N SER A 140 12.19 10.35 -14.79
CA SER A 140 12.35 8.90 -14.91
C SER A 140 11.04 8.14 -15.14
N PHE A 141 9.94 8.64 -14.57
CA PHE A 141 8.62 8.08 -14.74
C PHE A 141 8.08 8.42 -16.13
N ASN A 142 8.17 9.68 -16.53
CA ASN A 142 7.70 10.17 -17.83
C ASN A 142 8.54 9.65 -19.02
N ASP A 143 9.82 9.34 -18.81
CA ASP A 143 10.64 8.65 -19.82
C ASP A 143 10.19 7.19 -20.06
N THR A 144 9.48 6.61 -19.08
CA THR A 144 9.02 5.23 -19.12
C THR A 144 7.58 5.13 -19.60
N TYR A 145 6.70 5.97 -19.07
CA TYR A 145 5.26 5.88 -19.25
C TYR A 145 4.72 7.05 -20.07
N ASP A 146 3.90 6.72 -21.07
CA ASP A 146 3.25 7.67 -21.93
C ASP A 146 1.90 8.09 -21.32
N ILE A 147 1.93 9.13 -20.50
CA ILE A 147 0.73 9.72 -19.88
C ILE A 147 0.35 11.00 -20.63
N PRO A 148 -0.88 11.08 -21.19
CA PRO A 148 -1.36 12.31 -21.80
C PRO A 148 -1.31 13.50 -20.84
N VAL A 149 -0.98 14.69 -21.35
CA VAL A 149 -0.78 15.90 -20.54
C VAL A 149 -2.02 16.24 -19.71
N GLU A 150 -3.21 16.02 -20.27
CA GLU A 150 -4.49 16.27 -19.61
C GLU A 150 -4.70 15.33 -18.43
N ILE A 151 -4.32 14.05 -18.58
CA ILE A 151 -4.39 13.07 -17.49
C ILE A 151 -3.37 13.44 -16.42
N MET A 152 -2.13 13.78 -16.81
CA MET A 152 -1.09 14.20 -15.87
C MET A 152 -1.54 15.43 -15.04
N ALA A 153 -2.17 16.42 -15.69
CA ALA A 153 -2.68 17.59 -14.99
C ALA A 153 -3.71 17.23 -13.90
N THR A 154 -4.65 16.32 -14.22
CA THR A 154 -5.61 15.79 -13.23
C THR A 154 -4.91 15.05 -12.11
N LEU A 155 -3.97 14.15 -12.42
CA LEU A 155 -3.22 13.39 -11.42
C LEU A 155 -2.44 14.29 -10.47
N ILE A 156 -1.95 15.45 -10.93
CA ILE A 156 -1.22 16.40 -10.09
C ILE A 156 -2.16 17.20 -9.20
N ALA A 157 -3.35 17.56 -9.69
CA ALA A 157 -4.28 18.46 -9.01
C ALA A 157 -5.27 17.78 -8.05
N ASP A 158 -5.51 16.47 -8.22
CA ASP A 158 -6.53 15.72 -7.48
C ASP A 158 -5.92 14.48 -6.79
N ASP A 159 -5.97 14.48 -5.46
CA ASP A 159 -5.45 13.40 -4.62
C ASP A 159 -6.23 12.09 -4.79
N GLU A 160 -7.55 12.14 -5.00
CA GLU A 160 -8.36 10.95 -5.20
C GLU A 160 -8.07 10.32 -6.55
N ALA A 161 -7.99 11.15 -7.60
CA ALA A 161 -7.59 10.69 -8.93
C ALA A 161 -6.18 10.09 -8.91
N LEU A 162 -5.25 10.70 -8.16
CA LEU A 162 -3.90 10.16 -7.99
C LEU A 162 -3.91 8.83 -7.22
N LEU A 163 -4.74 8.70 -6.18
CA LEU A 163 -4.86 7.46 -5.42
C LEU A 163 -5.40 6.33 -6.29
N ASP A 164 -6.47 6.59 -7.04
CA ASP A 164 -7.04 5.62 -7.98
C ASP A 164 -6.02 5.21 -9.05
N PHE A 165 -5.28 6.17 -9.60
CA PHE A 165 -4.18 5.89 -10.50
C PHE A 165 -3.10 5.04 -9.81
N GLY A 166 -2.72 5.36 -8.58
CA GLY A 166 -1.74 4.62 -7.79
C GLY A 166 -2.12 3.15 -7.60
N LEU A 167 -3.37 2.87 -7.26
CA LEU A 167 -3.86 1.49 -7.11
C LEU A 167 -3.86 0.72 -8.44
N ASN A 168 -4.21 1.37 -9.55
CA ASN A 168 -4.09 0.76 -10.88
C ASN A 168 -2.62 0.56 -11.30
N PHE A 169 -1.76 1.54 -11.00
CA PHE A 169 -0.34 1.50 -11.30
C PHE A 169 0.36 0.39 -10.52
N LEU A 170 -0.05 0.11 -9.27
CA LEU A 170 0.44 -1.04 -8.51
C LEU A 170 0.07 -2.37 -9.17
N ARG A 171 -1.14 -2.49 -9.74
CA ARG A 171 -1.52 -3.67 -10.54
C ARG A 171 -0.60 -3.85 -11.75
N HIS A 172 -0.33 -2.76 -12.46
CA HIS A 172 0.60 -2.75 -13.58
C HIS A 172 2.02 -3.18 -13.18
N ALA A 173 2.60 -2.46 -12.20
CA ALA A 173 4.00 -2.59 -11.84
C ALA A 173 4.31 -3.89 -11.07
N LEU A 174 3.40 -4.37 -10.22
CA LEU A 174 3.64 -5.53 -9.36
C LEU A 174 3.08 -6.84 -9.92
N PHE A 175 2.04 -6.78 -10.76
CA PHE A 175 1.35 -7.96 -11.26
C PHE A 175 1.32 -8.07 -12.79
N GLY A 176 1.93 -7.12 -13.51
CA GLY A 176 2.06 -7.16 -14.97
C GLY A 176 0.75 -6.94 -15.72
N GLU A 177 -0.24 -6.30 -15.10
CA GLU A 177 -1.48 -5.93 -15.78
C GLU A 177 -1.25 -4.78 -16.76
N ASP A 178 -1.94 -4.78 -17.91
CA ASP A 178 -1.85 -3.67 -18.84
C ASP A 178 -2.79 -2.54 -18.39
N PHE A 179 -2.22 -1.36 -18.14
CA PHE A 179 -2.96 -0.20 -17.62
C PHE A 179 -2.40 1.11 -18.17
N VAL A 180 -1.08 1.32 -18.03
CA VAL A 180 -0.40 2.51 -18.53
C VAL A 180 0.54 2.11 -19.67
N LYS A 181 0.43 2.83 -20.79
CA LYS A 181 1.29 2.60 -21.94
C LYS A 181 2.72 3.01 -21.61
N GLN A 182 3.68 2.23 -22.08
CA GLN A 182 5.09 2.56 -21.99
C GLN A 182 5.57 3.13 -23.31
N HIS A 183 6.53 4.06 -23.27
CA HIS A 183 7.16 4.56 -24.48
C HIS A 183 7.92 3.42 -25.21
N PRO A 184 8.00 3.46 -26.56
CA PRO A 184 8.81 2.51 -27.31
C PRO A 184 10.25 2.46 -26.80
N GLY A 185 10.77 1.25 -26.57
CA GLY A 185 12.13 1.03 -26.07
C GLY A 185 12.34 1.34 -24.58
N ALA A 186 11.29 1.66 -23.81
CA ALA A 186 11.40 1.88 -22.36
C ALA A 186 11.96 0.66 -21.62
N TYR A 187 11.62 -0.56 -22.06
CA TYR A 187 12.18 -1.80 -21.52
C TYR A 187 13.70 -1.85 -21.69
N ASP A 188 14.19 -1.64 -22.91
CA ASP A 188 15.62 -1.72 -23.25
C ASP A 188 16.41 -0.65 -22.50
N LYS A 189 15.89 0.59 -22.45
CA LYS A 189 16.48 1.67 -21.64
C LYS A 189 16.58 1.29 -20.16
N ARG A 190 15.54 0.66 -19.60
CA ARG A 190 15.53 0.22 -18.19
C ARG A 190 16.55 -0.88 -17.94
N VAL A 191 16.66 -1.86 -18.84
CA VAL A 191 17.66 -2.94 -18.74
C VAL A 191 19.07 -2.36 -18.83
N ALA A 192 19.33 -1.47 -19.79
CA ALA A 192 20.60 -0.79 -19.93
C ALA A 192 20.98 0.02 -18.67
N ARG A 193 20.03 0.81 -18.12
CA ARG A 193 20.24 1.57 -16.88
C ARG A 193 20.57 0.67 -15.70
N ARG A 194 19.86 -0.45 -15.53
CA ARG A 194 20.14 -1.41 -14.44
C ARG A 194 21.51 -2.05 -14.59
N ARG A 195 21.91 -2.39 -15.82
CA ARG A 195 23.23 -2.93 -16.10
C ARG A 195 24.33 -1.93 -15.77
N ALA A 196 24.19 -0.68 -16.20
CA ALA A 196 25.15 0.38 -15.92
C ALA A 196 25.30 0.65 -14.41
N LEU A 197 24.18 0.67 -13.66
CA LEU A 197 24.21 0.80 -12.19
C LEU A 197 24.92 -0.38 -11.53
N ALA A 198 24.64 -1.61 -11.96
CA ALA A 198 25.31 -2.79 -11.42
C ALA A 198 26.82 -2.81 -11.71
N GLU A 199 27.24 -2.34 -12.89
CA GLU A 199 28.65 -2.19 -13.26
C GLU A 199 29.33 -1.10 -12.39
N GLN A 200 28.64 0.01 -12.10
CA GLN A 200 29.13 1.05 -11.19
C GLN A 200 29.28 0.57 -9.74
N ASP A 201 28.27 -0.14 -9.22
CA ASP A 201 28.30 -0.71 -7.87
C ASP A 201 29.46 -1.71 -7.72
N GLN A 202 29.69 -2.55 -8.74
CA GLN A 202 30.82 -3.47 -8.77
C GLN A 202 32.17 -2.76 -8.79
N ALA A 203 32.31 -1.70 -9.59
CA ALA A 203 33.53 -0.89 -9.65
C ALA A 203 33.82 -0.22 -8.30
N ALA A 204 32.81 0.36 -7.65
CA ALA A 204 32.94 0.98 -6.34
C ALA A 204 33.31 -0.04 -5.25
N GLU A 205 32.75 -1.24 -5.30
CA GLU A 205 33.11 -2.31 -4.35
C GLU A 205 34.56 -2.78 -4.54
N LEU A 206 35.01 -2.90 -5.79
CA LEU A 206 36.41 -3.22 -6.13
C LEU A 206 37.36 -2.13 -5.63
N GLU A 207 37.05 -0.86 -5.87
CA GLU A 207 37.83 0.27 -5.40
C GLU A 207 37.91 0.30 -3.86
N GLN A 208 36.79 0.09 -3.17
CA GLN A 208 36.78 -0.02 -1.70
C GLN A 208 37.60 -1.21 -1.18
N LYS A 209 37.62 -2.34 -1.90
CA LYS A 209 38.47 -3.49 -1.56
C LYS A 209 39.95 -3.17 -1.77
N MET A 210 40.29 -2.51 -2.86
CA MET A 210 41.67 -2.08 -3.15
C MET A 210 42.17 -1.09 -2.08
N VAL A 211 41.37 -0.07 -1.72
CA VAL A 211 41.71 0.86 -0.62
C VAL A 211 41.91 0.11 0.70
N ARG A 212 41.05 -0.86 1.03
CA ARG A 212 41.22 -1.67 2.24
C ARG A 212 42.42 -2.61 2.20
N GLU A 213 42.86 -3.05 1.03
CA GLU A 213 44.10 -3.82 0.89
C GLU A 213 45.31 -2.90 1.02
N ASP A 214 45.33 -1.77 0.33
CA ASP A 214 46.39 -0.77 0.45
C ASP A 214 46.54 -0.28 1.90
N ASP A 215 45.45 -0.06 2.64
CA ASP A 215 45.47 0.28 4.07
C ASP A 215 46.06 -0.85 4.95
N LYS A 216 45.89 -2.12 4.56
CA LYS A 216 46.49 -3.27 5.28
C LYS A 216 47.99 -3.38 5.04
N TYR A 217 48.48 -2.97 3.88
CA TYR A 217 49.88 -3.09 3.47
C TYR A 217 50.67 -1.78 3.60
N SER A 218 50.02 -0.64 3.85
CA SER A 218 50.65 0.67 4.13
C SER A 218 50.89 0.93 5.63
N GLY A 219 50.47 0.01 6.50
CA GLY A 219 50.92 -0.04 7.89
C GLY A 219 52.28 -0.70 8.03
N GLU A 220 53.37 0.03 7.75
CA GLU A 220 54.72 -0.29 8.24
C GLU A 220 54.79 0.04 9.74
N HIS A 221 55.11 -0.92 10.62
CA HIS A 221 56.48 -1.24 11.09
C HIS A 221 57.20 -0.09 11.80
#